data_AF-A0A2U0TLX7-F1
#
_entry.id   AF-A0A2U0TLX7-F1
#
_cell.length_a   1.000
_cell.length_b   1.000
_cell.length_c   1.000
_cell.angle_alpha   90.00
_cell.angle_beta   90.00
_cell.angle_gamma   90.00
#
_symmetry.space_group_name_H-M   'P 1'
#
loop_
_entity.id
_entity.type
_entity.pdbx_description
1 polymer ?
#
loop_
_entity_poly.entity_id
_entity_poly.type
_entity_poly.pdbx_seq_one_letter_code
_entity_poly.pdbx_strand_id
1 'polypeptide(L)'
;MRKTLYFFAIILLFYSCQKEIKKTITVEKKEIKPEPKFNFAENVFMSVYDLSEKTTAIIININDTEKQTKFDKIFENIDLKNSISNDFYHNTKESKNINFVDTLGEYKLIKNINLTNEIKKNVDAKYYIYGTKGYSEMKINEVILGLDECKTNIIGLTIKNFDTLKNGKPILCSRKLLKLEYKNNYSKIETLIEKYNKSKNYDYTDNVRTKVFANIDSIYFTYDDDFAWGKHPNKSKCLYPTRAILLLKKNSEIETLWTEGLDLFGIACD
;
A
#
# COMPACT_ATOMS: atom_id res chain seq x y z
N MET A 1 23.51 -67.85 50.25
CA MET A 1 22.45 -66.80 50.34
C MET A 1 23.15 -65.44 50.44
N ARG A 2 23.08 -64.59 49.39
CA ARG A 2 22.31 -63.32 49.33
C ARG A 2 22.45 -62.47 50.60
N LYS A 3 22.79 -61.17 50.61
CA LYS A 3 23.20 -60.14 49.64
C LYS A 3 23.79 -59.02 50.53
N THR A 4 25.04 -58.64 50.32
CA THR A 4 25.60 -57.40 50.86
C THR A 4 26.23 -56.70 49.65
N LEU A 5 25.60 -55.64 49.14
CA LEU A 5 26.21 -54.85 48.08
C LEU A 5 25.90 -53.36 48.29
N TYR A 6 26.88 -52.70 48.92
CA TYR A 6 27.39 -51.39 48.56
C TYR A 6 26.38 -50.26 48.31
N PHE A 7 25.90 -49.70 49.43
CA PHE A 7 25.82 -48.26 49.62
C PHE A 7 27.24 -47.67 49.48
N PHE A 8 27.40 -46.47 48.92
CA PHE A 8 28.67 -45.83 48.52
C PHE A 8 29.21 -46.21 47.14
N ALA A 9 28.46 -45.82 46.11
CA ALA A 9 29.05 -45.49 44.82
C ALA A 9 28.76 -44.02 44.49
N ILE A 10 29.77 -43.19 44.73
CA ILE A 10 30.21 -42.17 43.77
C ILE A 10 29.33 -40.89 43.74
N ILE A 11 29.51 -40.11 44.80
CA ILE A 11 29.42 -38.63 44.80
C ILE A 11 30.62 -38.09 43.97
N LEU A 12 30.65 -38.34 42.66
CA LEU A 12 31.63 -37.75 41.73
C LEU A 12 30.99 -37.22 40.43
N LEU A 13 29.68 -36.94 40.42
CA LEU A 13 29.00 -36.35 39.26
C LEU A 13 28.84 -34.81 39.34
N PHE A 14 29.46 -34.14 40.32
CA PHE A 14 29.31 -32.68 40.53
C PHE A 14 30.52 -31.81 40.14
N TYR A 15 31.40 -32.29 39.25
CA TYR A 15 32.50 -31.45 38.72
C TYR A 15 32.65 -31.54 37.19
N SER A 16 31.54 -31.67 36.46
CA SER A 16 31.55 -31.34 35.03
C SER A 16 31.52 -29.83 34.86
N CYS A 17 32.73 -29.27 34.82
CA CYS A 17 33.07 -27.90 34.47
C CYS A 17 32.31 -27.43 33.21
N GLN A 18 31.20 -26.73 33.39
CA GLN A 18 30.60 -25.94 32.31
C GLN A 18 31.47 -24.71 32.08
N LYS A 19 32.46 -24.85 31.18
CA LYS A 19 33.05 -23.70 30.51
C LYS A 19 31.97 -23.10 29.62
N GLU A 20 31.33 -22.04 30.07
CA GLU A 20 30.60 -21.13 29.19
C GLU A 20 31.59 -20.57 28.16
N ILE A 21 31.60 -21.15 26.97
CA ILE A 21 32.15 -20.48 25.80
C ILE A 21 31.18 -19.36 25.48
N LYS A 22 31.42 -18.18 26.06
CA LYS A 22 30.86 -16.93 25.55
C LYS A 22 31.38 -16.77 24.12
N LYS A 23 30.63 -17.29 23.15
CA LYS A 23 30.73 -16.85 21.76
C LYS A 23 30.32 -15.39 21.77
N THR A 24 31.31 -14.50 21.91
CA THR A 24 31.17 -13.10 21.54
C THR A 24 30.86 -13.12 20.04
N ILE A 25 29.58 -13.09 19.70
CA ILE A 25 29.13 -12.73 18.37
C ILE A 25 29.52 -11.26 18.24
N THR A 26 30.69 -11.02 17.66
CA THR A 26 31.03 -9.71 17.14
C THR A 26 30.01 -9.45 16.04
N VAL A 27 28.91 -8.80 16.39
CA VAL A 27 28.01 -8.21 15.41
C VAL A 27 28.88 -7.19 14.69
N GLU A 28 29.33 -7.54 13.49
CA GLU A 28 29.97 -6.60 12.59
C GLU A 28 29.12 -5.34 12.59
N LYS A 29 29.68 -4.23 13.09
CA LYS A 29 29.12 -2.90 12.91
C LYS A 29 29.07 -2.70 11.41
N LYS A 30 27.92 -3.02 10.81
CA LYS A 30 27.66 -2.76 9.40
C LYS A 30 27.93 -1.29 9.17
N GLU A 31 28.87 -1.06 8.25
CA GLU A 31 29.23 0.24 7.77
C GLU A 31 27.96 1.01 7.41
N ILE A 32 27.79 2.14 8.09
CA ILE A 32 26.58 2.93 8.04
C ILE A 32 26.54 3.58 6.67
N LYS A 33 25.64 3.12 5.79
CA LYS A 33 25.38 3.80 4.53
C LYS A 33 24.98 5.26 4.81
N PRO A 34 25.50 6.23 4.03
CA PRO A 34 25.14 7.64 4.18
C PRO A 34 23.62 7.83 4.02
N GLU A 35 23.09 8.90 4.61
CA GLU A 35 21.68 9.27 4.39
C GLU A 35 21.41 9.40 2.89
N PRO A 36 20.28 8.85 2.40
CA PRO A 36 20.00 8.82 0.98
C PRO A 36 19.85 10.25 0.43
N LYS A 37 20.49 10.52 -0.70
CA LYS A 37 20.32 11.76 -1.48
C LYS A 37 19.00 11.77 -2.28
N PHE A 38 17.93 11.21 -1.73
CA PHE A 38 16.65 11.14 -2.40
C PHE A 38 15.80 12.35 -2.02
N ASN A 39 15.51 13.23 -2.99
CA ASN A 39 14.65 14.37 -2.75
C ASN A 39 13.17 13.97 -2.88
N PHE A 40 12.50 13.76 -1.75
CA PHE A 40 11.06 13.45 -1.72
C PHE A 40 10.20 14.61 -2.23
N ALA A 41 10.60 15.86 -1.99
CA ALA A 41 9.79 17.04 -2.35
C ALA A 41 9.60 17.19 -3.87
N GLU A 42 10.48 16.59 -4.67
CA GLU A 42 10.40 16.64 -6.13
C GLU A 42 9.56 15.51 -6.75
N ASN A 43 9.13 14.54 -5.95
CA ASN A 43 8.40 13.36 -6.41
C ASN A 43 6.98 13.36 -5.87
N VAL A 44 6.01 13.46 -6.78
CA VAL A 44 4.61 13.23 -6.45
C VAL A 44 4.35 11.73 -6.55
N PHE A 45 3.95 11.14 -5.43
CA PHE A 45 3.55 9.74 -5.31
C PHE A 45 2.04 9.62 -5.27
N MET A 46 1.50 8.62 -5.95
CA MET A 46 0.11 8.23 -5.84
C MET A 46 0.01 6.71 -5.82
N SER A 47 -0.98 6.20 -5.11
CA SER A 47 -1.27 4.78 -5.01
C SER A 47 -1.92 4.26 -6.29
N VAL A 48 -1.69 2.98 -6.60
CA VAL A 48 -2.26 2.31 -7.77
C VAL A 48 -2.91 1.02 -7.33
N TYR A 49 -4.15 0.82 -7.77
CA TYR A 49 -4.95 -0.35 -7.40
C TYR A 49 -5.68 -0.94 -8.62
N ASP A 50 -5.96 -2.24 -8.52
CA ASP A 50 -6.98 -2.88 -9.34
C ASP A 50 -8.33 -2.57 -8.68
N LEU A 51 -9.14 -1.69 -9.29
CA LEU A 51 -10.49 -1.35 -8.82
C LEU A 51 -11.54 -2.37 -9.28
N SER A 52 -11.27 -3.04 -10.39
CA SER A 52 -12.07 -4.16 -10.88
C SER A 52 -11.21 -5.18 -11.63
N GLU A 53 -11.80 -6.28 -12.11
CA GLU A 53 -11.08 -7.26 -12.95
C GLU A 53 -10.44 -6.62 -14.19
N LYS A 54 -11.06 -5.55 -14.72
CA LYS A 54 -10.68 -4.88 -15.96
C LYS A 54 -10.16 -3.46 -15.77
N THR A 55 -10.16 -2.97 -14.53
CA THR A 55 -9.85 -1.57 -14.23
C THR A 55 -8.70 -1.49 -13.24
N THR A 56 -7.56 -1.03 -13.71
CA THR A 56 -6.43 -0.61 -12.88
C THR A 56 -6.31 0.91 -12.99
N ALA A 57 -6.15 1.60 -11.86
CA ALA A 57 -6.08 3.05 -11.84
C ALA A 57 -5.09 3.58 -10.82
N ILE A 58 -4.49 4.72 -11.16
CA ILE A 58 -3.83 5.60 -10.19
C ILE A 58 -4.94 6.32 -9.42
N ILE A 59 -4.87 6.30 -8.10
CA ILE A 59 -5.94 6.81 -7.24
C ILE A 59 -5.59 8.16 -6.66
N ILE A 60 -6.60 9.04 -6.68
CA ILE A 60 -6.65 10.31 -5.97
C ILE A 60 -7.84 10.21 -5.03
N ASN A 61 -7.58 10.19 -3.73
CA ASN A 61 -8.62 10.26 -2.71
C ASN A 61 -9.25 11.65 -2.74
N ILE A 62 -10.58 11.71 -2.65
CA ILE A 62 -11.33 12.96 -2.56
C ILE A 62 -12.27 12.92 -1.36
N ASN A 63 -12.62 14.09 -0.85
CA ASN A 63 -13.35 14.35 0.38
C ASN A 63 -12.70 13.70 1.60
N ASP A 64 -11.37 13.54 1.58
CA ASP A 64 -10.62 13.11 2.74
C ASP A 64 -10.53 14.27 3.75
N THR A 65 -11.00 14.01 4.97
CA THR A 65 -11.32 15.01 5.99
C THR A 65 -10.11 15.83 6.46
N GLU A 66 -8.89 15.33 6.25
CA GLU A 66 -7.68 15.97 6.76
C GLU A 66 -7.14 17.09 5.84
N LYS A 67 -7.44 17.07 4.53
CA LYS A 67 -6.90 18.08 3.60
C LYS A 67 -7.66 18.17 2.27
N GLN A 68 -8.37 19.29 2.08
CA GLN A 68 -8.97 19.62 0.79
C GLN A 68 -7.87 19.89 -0.27
N THR A 69 -7.76 19.00 -1.25
CA THR A 69 -6.84 19.11 -2.39
C THR A 69 -7.45 19.95 -3.51
N LYS A 70 -6.63 20.21 -4.55
CA LYS A 70 -7.14 20.85 -5.78
C LYS A 70 -8.17 19.97 -6.50
N PHE A 71 -8.06 18.65 -6.38
CA PHE A 71 -8.97 17.73 -7.04
C PHE A 71 -10.34 17.70 -6.36
N ASP A 72 -10.40 17.87 -5.04
CA ASP A 72 -11.65 18.07 -4.29
C ASP A 72 -12.42 19.27 -4.80
N LYS A 73 -11.75 20.41 -4.92
CA LYS A 73 -12.37 21.64 -5.44
C LYS A 73 -12.85 21.49 -6.88
N ILE A 74 -12.14 20.73 -7.71
CA ILE A 74 -12.60 20.43 -9.08
C ILE A 74 -13.85 19.55 -9.01
N PHE A 75 -13.83 18.50 -8.20
CA PHE A 75 -14.95 17.60 -8.03
C PHE A 75 -16.19 18.33 -7.52
N GLU A 76 -16.11 19.03 -6.38
CA GLU A 76 -17.21 19.80 -5.79
C GLU A 76 -17.84 20.79 -6.79
N ASN A 77 -17.01 21.55 -7.52
CA ASN A 77 -17.50 22.52 -8.50
C ASN A 77 -18.25 21.88 -9.68
N ILE A 78 -17.79 20.70 -10.12
CA ILE A 78 -18.45 19.98 -11.21
C ILE A 78 -19.69 19.25 -10.69
N ASP A 79 -19.62 18.65 -9.50
CA ASP A 79 -20.74 17.96 -8.87
C ASP A 79 -21.92 18.90 -8.63
N LEU A 80 -21.66 20.11 -8.12
CA LEU A 80 -22.71 21.14 -7.94
C LEU A 80 -23.44 21.50 -9.25
N LYS A 81 -22.75 21.44 -10.40
CA LYS A 81 -23.32 21.83 -11.70
C LYS A 81 -23.97 20.66 -12.44
N ASN A 82 -23.39 19.47 -12.28
CA ASN A 82 -23.77 18.28 -13.03
C ASN A 82 -24.57 17.27 -12.19
N SER A 83 -24.73 17.53 -10.89
CA SER A 83 -25.45 16.68 -9.95
C SER A 83 -24.93 15.23 -9.95
N ILE A 84 -23.61 15.03 -10.00
CA ILE A 84 -22.98 13.71 -10.12
C ILE A 84 -23.36 12.82 -8.94
N SER A 85 -23.20 13.29 -7.71
CA SER A 85 -23.50 12.55 -6.48
C SER A 85 -24.99 12.24 -6.37
N ASN A 86 -25.84 13.22 -6.64
CA ASN A 86 -27.30 13.04 -6.65
C ASN A 86 -27.73 11.99 -7.69
N ASP A 87 -27.16 12.05 -8.90
CA ASP A 87 -27.45 11.08 -9.95
C ASP A 87 -26.93 9.68 -9.58
N PHE A 88 -25.81 9.58 -8.88
CA PHE A 88 -25.24 8.31 -8.44
C PHE A 88 -26.07 7.62 -7.35
N TYR A 89 -26.50 8.36 -6.33
CA TYR A 89 -27.21 7.79 -5.17
C TYR A 89 -28.72 7.61 -5.37
N HIS A 90 -29.36 8.45 -6.20
CA HIS A 90 -30.83 8.49 -6.29
C HIS A 90 -31.38 8.06 -7.65
N ASN A 91 -30.57 7.94 -8.70
CA ASN A 91 -31.09 7.62 -10.02
C ASN A 91 -31.00 6.11 -10.33
N THR A 92 -32.17 5.48 -10.53
CA THR A 92 -32.30 4.09 -10.96
C THR A 92 -32.36 3.92 -12.48
N LYS A 93 -32.28 5.03 -13.24
CA LYS A 93 -32.28 5.09 -14.70
C LYS A 93 -31.04 5.83 -15.21
N GLU A 94 -30.69 5.62 -16.49
CA GLU A 94 -29.57 6.31 -17.15
C GLU A 94 -29.65 7.83 -16.94
N SER A 95 -28.71 8.39 -16.19
CA SER A 95 -28.50 9.83 -16.14
C SER A 95 -27.71 10.28 -17.37
N LYS A 96 -28.04 11.45 -17.91
CA LYS A 96 -27.26 12.07 -19.00
C LYS A 96 -25.87 12.52 -18.53
N ASN A 97 -25.65 12.66 -17.22
CA ASN A 97 -24.43 13.22 -16.65
C ASN A 97 -23.44 12.14 -16.23
N ILE A 98 -23.88 10.93 -15.92
CA ILE A 98 -23.00 9.85 -15.47
C ILE A 98 -23.20 8.59 -16.31
N ASN A 99 -22.10 7.91 -16.65
CA ASN A 99 -22.11 6.62 -17.30
C ASN A 99 -21.46 5.58 -16.39
N PHE A 100 -22.15 4.48 -16.10
CA PHE A 100 -21.56 3.37 -15.36
C PHE A 100 -20.55 2.61 -16.21
N VAL A 101 -19.36 2.42 -15.67
CA VAL A 101 -18.25 1.67 -16.27
C VAL A 101 -18.19 0.27 -15.68
N ASP A 102 -18.40 0.17 -14.37
CA ASP A 102 -18.42 -1.08 -13.61
C ASP A 102 -19.39 -0.92 -12.44
N THR A 103 -20.17 -1.96 -12.16
CA THR A 103 -21.14 -1.97 -11.05
C THR A 103 -21.00 -3.19 -10.16
N LEU A 104 -20.09 -4.12 -10.49
CA LEU A 104 -19.94 -5.41 -9.82
C LEU A 104 -18.69 -5.47 -8.93
N GLY A 105 -17.76 -4.54 -9.11
CA GLY A 105 -16.58 -4.41 -8.25
C GLY A 105 -16.91 -3.84 -6.87
N GLU A 106 -15.86 -3.66 -6.06
CA GLU A 106 -15.95 -3.07 -4.73
C GLU A 106 -16.53 -1.65 -4.75
N TYR A 107 -16.26 -0.92 -5.85
CA TYR A 107 -16.86 0.36 -6.18
C TYR A 107 -17.77 0.22 -7.40
N LYS A 108 -18.88 0.97 -7.39
CA LYS A 108 -19.56 1.33 -8.64
C LYS A 108 -18.77 2.47 -9.29
N LEU A 109 -18.17 2.18 -10.44
CA LEU A 109 -17.30 3.11 -11.16
C LEU A 109 -18.11 3.84 -12.22
N ILE A 110 -18.05 5.17 -12.20
CA ILE A 110 -18.76 6.02 -13.16
C ILE A 110 -17.84 6.97 -13.92
N LYS A 111 -18.33 7.51 -15.02
CA LYS A 111 -17.69 8.55 -15.83
C LYS A 111 -18.60 9.77 -15.95
N ASN A 112 -18.03 10.94 -15.77
CA ASN A 112 -18.62 12.22 -16.17
C ASN A 112 -17.65 12.94 -17.12
N ILE A 113 -18.14 13.39 -18.28
CA ILE A 113 -17.28 13.98 -19.32
C ILE A 113 -16.70 15.34 -18.91
N ASN A 114 -17.46 16.17 -18.21
CA ASN A 114 -16.98 17.48 -17.75
C ASN A 114 -15.90 17.32 -16.68
N LEU A 115 -16.13 16.44 -15.70
CA LEU A 115 -15.13 16.09 -14.70
C LEU A 115 -13.87 15.54 -15.36
N THR A 116 -14.02 14.61 -16.30
CA THR A 116 -12.89 14.03 -17.06
C THR A 116 -12.06 15.11 -17.73
N ASN A 117 -12.70 16.08 -18.39
CA ASN A 117 -12.02 17.16 -19.09
C ASN A 117 -11.28 18.09 -18.14
N GLU A 118 -11.87 18.45 -17.00
CA GLU A 118 -11.19 19.30 -16.00
C GLU A 118 -10.03 18.59 -15.31
N ILE A 119 -10.19 17.32 -14.93
CA ILE A 119 -9.12 16.54 -14.32
C ILE A 119 -7.95 16.38 -15.30
N LYS A 120 -8.21 16.11 -16.58
CA LYS A 120 -7.17 15.95 -17.61
C LYS A 120 -6.27 17.17 -17.80
N LYS A 121 -6.73 18.38 -17.45
CA LYS A 121 -5.90 19.61 -17.49
C LYS A 121 -4.84 19.67 -16.38
N ASN A 122 -4.97 18.82 -15.36
CA ASN A 122 -4.20 18.89 -14.12
C ASN A 122 -3.36 17.64 -13.86
N VAL A 123 -3.43 16.64 -14.75
CA VAL A 123 -2.64 15.42 -14.70
C VAL A 123 -1.58 15.42 -15.80
N ASP A 124 -0.50 14.70 -15.55
CA ASP A 124 0.59 14.57 -16.50
C ASP A 124 0.19 13.61 -17.62
N ALA A 125 0.81 13.78 -18.79
CA ALA A 125 0.56 12.90 -19.94
C ALA A 125 0.99 11.44 -19.68
N LYS A 126 1.92 11.23 -18.74
CA LYS A 126 2.50 9.92 -18.43
C LYS A 126 2.96 9.83 -16.99
N TYR A 127 2.98 8.60 -16.48
CA TYR A 127 3.44 8.23 -15.14
C TYR A 127 4.30 6.97 -15.22
N TYR A 128 5.21 6.80 -14.28
CA TYR A 128 5.91 5.52 -14.07
C TYR A 128 5.14 4.72 -13.04
N ILE A 129 4.59 3.58 -13.44
CA ILE A 129 3.84 2.67 -12.58
C ILE A 129 4.78 1.57 -12.12
N TYR A 130 4.96 1.44 -10.81
CA TYR A 130 5.78 0.41 -10.18
C TYR A 130 4.86 -0.69 -9.67
N GLY A 131 5.21 -1.92 -10.03
CA GLY A 131 4.59 -3.12 -9.51
C GLY A 131 5.55 -3.96 -8.67
N THR A 132 5.09 -5.12 -8.21
CA THR A 132 5.84 -5.99 -7.30
C THR A 132 7.18 -6.51 -7.84
N LYS A 133 7.43 -6.43 -9.15
CA LYS A 133 8.65 -6.99 -9.80
C LYS A 133 9.38 -6.01 -10.72
N GLY A 134 8.78 -4.87 -11.03
CA GLY A 134 9.32 -3.96 -12.04
C GLY A 134 8.44 -2.74 -12.22
N TYR A 135 8.63 -2.02 -13.32
CA TYR A 135 7.86 -0.82 -13.62
C TYR A 135 7.61 -0.67 -15.12
N SER A 136 6.67 0.19 -15.48
CA SER A 136 6.46 0.64 -16.85
C SER A 136 5.98 2.07 -16.90
N GLU A 137 6.39 2.78 -17.96
CA GLU A 137 5.83 4.09 -18.28
C GLU A 137 4.45 3.91 -18.91
N MET A 138 3.44 4.53 -18.31
CA MET A 138 2.03 4.39 -18.70
C MET A 138 1.42 5.76 -18.95
N LYS A 139 0.49 5.80 -19.91
CA LYS A 139 -0.36 6.97 -20.15
C LYS A 139 -1.71 6.78 -19.46
N ILE A 140 -2.30 7.88 -19.03
CA ILE A 140 -3.67 7.88 -18.55
C ILE A 140 -4.61 7.64 -19.74
N ASN A 141 -5.46 6.63 -19.61
CA ASN A 141 -6.47 6.29 -20.60
C ASN A 141 -7.72 7.15 -20.37
N GLU A 142 -8.35 6.99 -19.21
CA GLU A 142 -9.62 7.63 -18.86
C GLU A 142 -9.64 8.03 -17.39
N VAL A 143 -10.51 8.98 -17.07
CA VAL A 143 -10.83 9.38 -15.69
C VAL A 143 -12.15 8.74 -15.31
N ILE A 144 -12.19 8.11 -14.15
CA ILE A 144 -13.38 7.50 -13.55
C ILE A 144 -13.52 7.98 -12.11
N LEU A 145 -14.70 7.77 -11.55
CA LEU A 145 -15.04 8.13 -10.19
C LEU A 145 -15.65 6.91 -9.49
N GLY A 146 -15.21 6.65 -8.26
CA GLY A 146 -15.86 5.73 -7.33
C GLY A 146 -16.41 6.56 -6.19
N LEU A 147 -17.73 6.52 -5.99
CA LEU A 147 -18.39 7.19 -4.89
C LEU A 147 -18.95 6.17 -3.91
N ASP A 148 -18.87 6.49 -2.62
CA ASP A 148 -19.45 5.72 -1.53
C ASP A 148 -19.74 6.65 -0.33
N GLU A 149 -20.76 6.30 0.45
CA GLU A 149 -21.15 7.08 1.63
C GLU A 149 -20.25 6.79 2.83
N CYS A 150 -19.68 5.58 2.90
CA CYS A 150 -18.89 5.13 4.04
C CYS A 150 -17.45 4.77 3.66
N LYS A 151 -17.16 4.50 2.39
CA LYS A 151 -15.79 4.23 1.90
C LYS A 151 -15.12 5.48 1.35
N THR A 152 -13.82 5.40 1.12
CA THR A 152 -13.06 6.48 0.48
C THR A 152 -13.62 6.78 -0.91
N ASN A 153 -14.03 8.03 -1.15
CA ASN A 153 -14.37 8.51 -2.48
C ASN A 153 -13.10 8.69 -3.31
N ILE A 154 -13.12 8.25 -4.57
CA ILE A 154 -11.91 8.19 -5.40
C ILE A 154 -12.12 8.76 -6.79
N ILE A 155 -11.12 9.49 -7.28
CA ILE A 155 -10.89 9.71 -8.72
C ILE A 155 -9.84 8.70 -9.18
N GLY A 156 -10.22 7.86 -10.15
CA GLY A 156 -9.33 6.89 -10.78
C GLY A 156 -8.81 7.38 -12.13
N LEU A 157 -7.48 7.51 -12.26
CA LEU A 157 -6.82 7.70 -13.55
C LEU A 157 -6.45 6.33 -14.11
N THR A 158 -7.31 5.79 -14.98
CA THR A 158 -7.14 4.43 -15.49
C THR A 158 -5.90 4.29 -16.37
N ILE A 159 -5.26 3.13 -16.26
CA ILE A 159 -4.17 2.70 -17.13
C ILE A 159 -4.57 1.42 -17.86
N LYS A 160 -4.02 1.19 -19.05
CA LYS A 160 -4.28 -0.01 -19.86
C LYS A 160 -2.98 -0.72 -20.20
N ASN A 161 -3.05 -2.04 -20.35
CA ASN A 161 -1.94 -2.89 -20.81
C ASN A 161 -0.70 -2.85 -19.92
N PHE A 162 -0.88 -2.71 -18.61
CA PHE A 162 0.23 -2.92 -17.66
C PHE A 162 0.62 -4.40 -17.69
N ASP A 163 1.86 -4.70 -18.10
CA ASP A 163 2.36 -6.07 -18.20
C ASP A 163 2.59 -6.66 -16.80
N THR A 164 1.59 -7.37 -16.30
CA THR A 164 1.63 -7.99 -14.97
C THR A 164 2.49 -9.25 -14.91
N LEU A 165 2.78 -9.88 -16.06
CA LEU A 165 3.69 -11.02 -16.12
C LEU A 165 5.13 -10.55 -15.87
N LYS A 166 5.51 -9.45 -16.53
CA LYS A 166 6.83 -8.82 -16.38
C LYS A 166 6.98 -8.05 -15.07
N ASN A 167 6.03 -7.17 -14.75
CA ASN A 167 6.20 -6.19 -13.67
C ASN A 167 5.48 -6.55 -12.36
N GLY A 168 4.71 -7.65 -12.36
CA GLY A 168 3.93 -8.07 -11.20
C GLY A 168 2.65 -7.27 -11.02
N LYS A 169 2.19 -7.10 -9.78
CA LYS A 169 0.98 -6.35 -9.45
C LYS A 169 1.30 -4.86 -9.33
N PRO A 170 0.52 -3.94 -9.96
CA PRO A 170 0.75 -2.50 -9.83
C PRO A 170 0.45 -2.03 -8.41
N ILE A 171 1.26 -1.11 -7.89
CA ILE A 171 1.24 -0.72 -6.47
C ILE A 171 1.23 0.80 -6.29
N LEU A 172 2.14 1.48 -6.97
CA LEU A 172 2.43 2.90 -6.75
C LEU A 172 2.91 3.52 -8.06
N CYS A 173 2.75 4.84 -8.20
CA CYS A 173 3.33 5.57 -9.31
C CYS A 173 4.09 6.82 -8.88
N SER A 174 4.89 7.32 -9.82
CA SER A 174 5.57 8.61 -9.71
C SER A 174 5.60 9.34 -11.06
N ARG A 175 5.78 10.67 -11.01
CA ARG A 175 5.98 11.51 -12.21
C ARG A 175 7.34 11.32 -12.87
N LYS A 176 8.38 11.13 -12.06
CA LYS A 176 9.77 10.93 -12.50
C LYS A 176 10.18 9.47 -12.31
N LEU A 177 11.01 8.96 -13.22
CA LEU A 177 11.55 7.61 -13.09
C LEU A 177 12.44 7.50 -11.85
N LEU A 178 12.14 6.50 -11.02
CA LEU A 178 12.92 6.14 -9.85
C LEU A 178 13.77 4.91 -10.14
N LYS A 179 15.02 4.94 -9.71
CA LYS A 179 15.93 3.80 -9.81
C LYS A 179 15.72 2.88 -8.61
N LEU A 180 14.61 2.14 -8.64
CA LEU A 180 14.26 1.18 -7.59
C LEU A 180 15.10 -0.10 -7.70
N GLU A 181 15.55 -0.61 -6.56
CA GLU A 181 16.13 -1.95 -6.44
C GLU A 181 15.01 -2.95 -6.07
N TYR A 182 14.88 -4.02 -6.84
CA TYR A 182 13.97 -5.14 -6.56
C TYR A 182 14.78 -6.34 -6.09
N LYS A 183 14.72 -6.65 -4.80
CA LYS A 183 15.45 -7.78 -4.21
C LYS A 183 14.55 -9.00 -4.04
N ASN A 184 15.18 -10.17 -4.05
CA ASN A 184 14.49 -11.45 -3.84
C ASN A 184 14.02 -11.66 -2.39
N ASN A 185 14.53 -10.89 -1.42
CA ASN A 185 14.23 -11.09 -0.01
C ASN A 185 14.35 -9.81 0.80
N TYR A 186 13.25 -9.45 1.47
CA TYR A 186 13.14 -8.32 2.40
C TYR A 186 12.73 -8.76 3.83
N SER A 187 12.76 -10.04 4.16
CA SER A 187 12.17 -10.57 5.40
C SER A 187 12.64 -9.90 6.68
N LYS A 188 13.93 -9.52 6.75
CA LYS A 188 14.49 -8.80 7.90
C LYS A 188 13.89 -7.41 8.08
N ILE A 189 13.70 -6.66 6.99
CA ILE A 189 13.11 -5.32 7.07
C ILE A 189 11.59 -5.40 7.25
N GLU A 190 10.93 -6.38 6.63
CA GLU A 190 9.50 -6.66 6.84
C GLU A 190 9.20 -6.96 8.30
N THR A 191 10.04 -7.75 8.99
CA THR A 191 9.90 -8.01 10.43
C THR A 191 9.99 -6.72 11.27
N LEU A 192 10.88 -5.78 10.90
CA LEU A 192 11.00 -4.50 11.59
C LEU A 192 9.76 -3.62 11.35
N ILE A 193 9.26 -3.60 10.11
CA ILE A 193 8.04 -2.87 9.73
C ILE A 193 6.82 -3.44 10.46
N GLU A 194 6.68 -4.77 10.51
CA GLU A 194 5.60 -5.41 11.28
C GLU A 194 5.64 -5.01 12.76
N LYS A 195 6.82 -4.94 13.37
CA LYS A 195 6.98 -4.48 14.76
C LYS A 195 6.60 -3.00 14.92
N TYR A 196 6.99 -2.17 13.96
CA TYR A 196 6.62 -0.75 13.92
C TYR A 196 5.10 -0.57 13.81
N ASN A 197 4.44 -1.25 12.87
CA ASN A 197 2.99 -1.17 12.68
C ASN A 197 2.22 -1.65 13.92
N LYS A 198 2.66 -2.73 14.57
CA LYS A 198 2.06 -3.21 15.83
C LYS A 198 2.21 -2.25 17.01
N SER A 199 3.15 -1.29 16.94
CA SER A 199 3.31 -0.27 17.98
C SER A 199 2.35 0.91 17.82
N LYS A 200 1.69 1.02 16.67
CA LYS A 200 0.66 2.03 16.40
C LYS A 200 -0.68 1.51 16.93
N ASN A 201 -1.46 2.43 17.50
CA ASN A 201 -2.82 2.14 17.92
C ASN A 201 -3.75 2.51 16.75
N TYR A 202 -4.29 1.50 16.08
CA TYR A 202 -5.29 1.67 15.03
C TYR A 202 -6.63 1.15 15.56
N ASP A 203 -7.73 1.78 15.16
CA ASP A 203 -9.07 1.37 15.57
C ASP A 203 -9.44 -0.02 15.04
N TYR A 204 -8.77 -0.46 13.97
CA TYR A 204 -8.93 -1.79 13.38
C TYR A 204 -7.58 -2.37 12.95
N THR A 205 -7.51 -3.71 12.88
CA THR A 205 -6.33 -4.42 12.37
C THR A 205 -6.70 -5.26 11.16
N ASP A 206 -6.02 -5.01 10.05
CA ASP A 206 -6.11 -5.84 8.86
C ASP A 206 -5.29 -7.13 9.07
N ASN A 207 -5.72 -8.23 8.45
CA ASN A 207 -5.01 -9.51 8.51
C ASN A 207 -3.94 -9.65 7.43
N VAL A 208 -3.80 -8.67 6.54
CA VAL A 208 -2.77 -8.64 5.52
C VAL A 208 -1.47 -8.04 6.07
N ARG A 209 -0.37 -8.77 5.90
CA ARG A 209 0.95 -8.31 6.33
C ARG A 209 1.57 -7.37 5.31
N THR A 210 2.27 -6.35 5.82
CA THR A 210 3.11 -5.47 5.02
C THR A 210 4.22 -6.21 4.31
N LYS A 211 4.37 -5.93 3.02
CA LYS A 211 5.44 -6.44 2.17
C LYS A 211 6.26 -5.31 1.60
N VAL A 212 7.54 -5.55 1.42
CA VAL A 212 8.44 -4.63 0.71
C VAL A 212 8.62 -5.15 -0.71
N PHE A 213 8.33 -4.31 -1.71
CA PHE A 213 8.56 -4.69 -3.11
C PHE A 213 9.84 -4.12 -3.70
N ALA A 214 10.31 -2.99 -3.18
CA ALA A 214 11.52 -2.34 -3.65
C ALA A 214 12.15 -1.41 -2.60
N ASN A 215 13.38 -0.97 -2.85
CA ASN A 215 14.07 0.03 -2.02
C ASN A 215 14.96 0.97 -2.86
N ILE A 216 15.27 2.13 -2.30
CA ILE A 216 16.39 2.99 -2.68
C ILE A 216 17.19 3.24 -1.41
N ASP A 217 18.41 2.70 -1.31
CA ASP A 217 19.21 2.78 -0.09
C ASP A 217 18.43 2.31 1.16
N SER A 218 18.19 3.20 2.13
CA SER A 218 17.43 2.95 3.36
C SER A 218 15.95 3.32 3.27
N ILE A 219 15.46 3.71 2.09
CA ILE A 219 14.06 3.99 1.80
C ILE A 219 13.43 2.73 1.22
N TYR A 220 12.34 2.27 1.82
CA TYR A 220 11.63 1.06 1.46
C TYR A 220 10.22 1.39 0.98
N PHE A 221 9.83 0.79 -0.15
CA PHE A 221 8.50 0.96 -0.73
C PHE A 221 7.68 -0.28 -0.40
N THR A 222 6.53 -0.07 0.23
CA THR A 222 5.77 -1.13 0.87
C THR A 222 4.31 -1.12 0.46
N TYR A 223 3.66 -2.26 0.67
CA TYR A 223 2.24 -2.42 0.44
C TYR A 223 1.63 -3.46 1.38
N ASP A 224 0.37 -3.22 1.75
CA ASP A 224 -0.46 -4.09 2.56
C ASP A 224 -1.70 -4.36 1.70
N ASP A 225 -1.67 -5.42 0.89
CA ASP A 225 -2.76 -5.77 -0.03
C ASP A 225 -2.62 -7.21 -0.52
N ASP A 226 -3.72 -7.94 -0.57
CA ASP A 226 -3.80 -9.30 -1.11
C ASP A 226 -4.18 -9.32 -2.60
N PHE A 227 -4.46 -8.15 -3.17
CA PHE A 227 -4.90 -7.89 -4.54
C PHE A 227 -6.20 -8.60 -4.91
N ALA A 228 -6.99 -8.98 -3.92
CA ALA A 228 -8.26 -9.67 -4.11
C ALA A 228 -9.43 -8.69 -4.14
N TRP A 229 -9.43 -7.63 -3.34
CA TRP A 229 -10.60 -6.77 -3.13
C TRP A 229 -11.22 -6.21 -4.42
N GLY A 230 -10.41 -5.74 -5.36
CA GLY A 230 -10.95 -5.24 -6.64
C GLY A 230 -11.57 -6.31 -7.52
N LYS A 231 -11.12 -7.56 -7.45
CA LYS A 231 -11.55 -8.63 -8.38
C LYS A 231 -12.56 -9.58 -7.76
N HIS A 232 -12.34 -9.89 -6.49
CA HIS A 232 -13.08 -10.86 -5.70
C HIS A 232 -13.23 -10.28 -4.27
N PRO A 233 -14.04 -9.23 -4.09
CA PRO A 233 -14.16 -8.53 -2.81
C PRO A 233 -14.50 -9.46 -1.64
N ASN A 234 -15.43 -10.39 -1.86
CA ASN A 234 -15.83 -11.41 -0.88
C ASN A 234 -14.71 -12.39 -0.46
N LYS A 235 -13.57 -12.41 -1.16
CA LYS A 235 -12.39 -13.24 -0.85
C LYS A 235 -11.24 -12.41 -0.26
N SER A 236 -11.33 -11.08 -0.30
CA SER A 236 -10.33 -10.21 0.28
C SER A 236 -10.32 -10.38 1.79
N LYS A 237 -9.11 -10.44 2.34
CA LYS A 237 -8.87 -10.26 3.76
C LYS A 237 -8.43 -8.83 4.07
N CYS A 238 -8.16 -8.05 3.03
CA CYS A 238 -7.75 -6.67 3.11
C CYS A 238 -8.97 -5.76 3.10
N LEU A 239 -9.12 -4.96 4.15
CA LEU A 239 -10.12 -3.90 4.29
C LEU A 239 -9.51 -2.51 4.09
N TYR A 240 -8.20 -2.39 4.31
CA TYR A 240 -7.47 -1.14 4.19
C TYR A 240 -6.22 -1.31 3.33
N PRO A 241 -6.37 -1.57 2.02
CA PRO A 241 -5.24 -1.72 1.14
C PRO A 241 -4.41 -0.43 1.17
N THR A 242 -3.15 -0.56 1.59
CA THR A 242 -2.29 0.58 1.90
C THR A 242 -0.99 0.50 1.12
N ARG A 243 -0.44 1.67 0.79
CA ARG A 243 0.85 1.89 0.13
C ARG A 243 1.65 2.85 0.99
N ALA A 244 2.91 2.53 1.26
CA ALA A 244 3.75 3.41 2.04
C ALA A 244 5.18 3.47 1.54
N ILE A 245 5.86 4.55 1.90
CA ILE A 245 7.29 4.74 1.71
C ILE A 245 7.89 5.03 3.08
N LEU A 246 8.81 4.18 3.51
CA LEU A 246 9.34 4.15 4.86
C LEU A 246 10.85 4.39 4.84
N LEU A 247 11.36 5.20 5.75
CA LEU A 247 12.78 5.40 5.99
C LEU A 247 13.26 4.56 7.17
N LEU A 248 14.27 3.73 6.95
CA LEU A 248 15.00 3.06 8.02
C LEU A 248 16.16 3.93 8.49
N LYS A 249 16.08 4.42 9.72
CA LYS A 249 17.16 5.16 10.38
C LYS A 249 18.22 4.22 10.93
N LYS A 250 19.39 4.78 11.28
CA LYS A 250 20.59 4.04 11.75
C LYS A 250 20.34 3.20 13.01
N ASN A 251 19.43 3.63 13.87
CA ASN A 251 19.01 2.97 15.11
C ASN A 251 17.91 1.91 14.90
N SER A 252 17.64 1.50 13.65
CA SER A 252 16.51 0.63 13.28
C SER A 252 15.12 1.22 13.58
N GLU A 253 15.05 2.54 13.79
CA GLU A 253 13.78 3.27 13.85
C GLU A 253 13.23 3.42 12.43
N ILE A 254 11.91 3.34 12.31
CA ILE A 254 11.18 3.50 11.06
C ILE A 254 10.42 4.84 11.11
N GLU A 255 10.58 5.62 10.07
CA GLU A 255 9.83 6.85 9.83
C GLU A 255 8.98 6.69 8.56
N THR A 256 7.70 7.07 8.65
CA THR A 256 6.81 7.10 7.49
C THR A 256 7.04 8.39 6.73
N LEU A 257 7.51 8.29 5.48
CA LEU A 257 7.73 9.45 4.61
C LEU A 257 6.50 9.75 3.76
N TRP A 258 5.73 8.73 3.42
CA TRP A 258 4.49 8.83 2.67
C TRP A 258 3.64 7.60 2.92
N THR A 259 2.32 7.77 3.02
CA THR A 259 1.37 6.66 3.13
C THR A 259 0.04 7.09 2.53
N GLU A 260 -0.60 6.19 1.81
CA GLU A 260 -1.96 6.35 1.27
C GLU A 260 -2.66 5.00 1.32
N GLY A 261 -3.91 5.00 1.77
CA GLY A 261 -4.75 3.81 1.82
C GLY A 261 -6.14 4.09 1.27
N LEU A 262 -6.92 3.04 1.08
CA LEU A 262 -8.35 3.14 0.83
C LEU A 262 -9.10 2.49 2.00
N ASP A 263 -10.05 3.20 2.57
CA ASP A 263 -11.03 2.58 3.47
C ASP A 263 -12.05 1.85 2.61
N LEU A 264 -12.01 0.51 2.64
CA LEU A 264 -13.02 -0.35 2.02
C LEU A 264 -14.02 -0.91 3.03
N PHE A 265 -13.76 -0.72 4.32
CA PHE A 265 -14.58 -1.30 5.37
C PHE A 265 -15.93 -0.62 5.46
N GLY A 266 -15.94 0.72 5.35
CA GLY A 266 -17.17 1.48 5.24
C GLY A 266 -18.04 1.44 6.51
N ILE A 267 -17.44 1.51 7.69
CA ILE A 267 -18.21 1.80 8.90
C ILE A 267 -18.61 3.29 8.86
N ALA A 268 -19.91 3.56 9.06
CA ALA A 268 -20.39 4.92 9.20
C ALA A 268 -19.70 5.61 10.39
N CYS A 269 -19.19 6.82 10.20
CA CYS A 269 -18.77 7.66 11.31
C CYS A 269 -20.01 7.98 12.15
N ASP A 270 -20.04 7.52 13.41
CA ASP A 270 -21.06 7.87 14.41
C ASP A 270 -21.16 9.39 14.65
#